data_AF-A0A822ZAW5-F1
#
_entry.id   AF-A0A822ZAW5-F1
#
_cell.length_a   1.000
_cell.length_b   1.000
_cell.length_c   1.000
_cell.angle_alpha   90.00
_cell.angle_beta   90.00
_cell.angle_gamma   90.00
#
_symmetry.space_group_name_H-M   'P 1'
#
loop_
_entity.id
_entity.type
_entity.pdbx_description
1 polymer ?
#
loop_
_entity_poly.entity_id
_entity_poly.type
_entity_poly.pdbx_seq_one_letter_code
_entity_poly.pdbx_strand_id
1 'polypeptide(L)'
;MPMIDQGEKDDKIIVVCADDPEYRYYKDIKELPPHRLAEIRRFFEDYPLYRFSNKNENKVAVSEFLPAEEAIEAIKYSMDLYASYIVESLRQ
;
A
#
# COMPACT_ATOMS: atom_id res chain seq x y z
N MET A 1 2.50 2.89 -1.82
CA MET A 1 3.24 3.25 -0.60
C MET A 1 4.15 2.08 -0.25
N PRO A 2 5.45 2.18 -0.59
CA PRO A 2 6.38 1.10 -0.27
C PRO A 2 6.57 0.98 1.23
N MET A 3 6.43 -0.24 1.74
CA MET A 3 6.55 -0.54 3.16
C MET A 3 7.24 -1.87 3.37
N ILE A 4 8.04 -1.94 4.43
CA ILE A 4 8.63 -3.17 4.93
C ILE A 4 7.95 -3.47 6.26
N ASP A 5 7.30 -4.63 6.37
CA ASP A 5 6.72 -5.14 7.61
C ASP A 5 7.39 -6.47 7.95
N GLN A 6 7.95 -6.58 9.16
CA GLN A 6 8.66 -7.78 9.64
C GLN A 6 9.74 -8.34 8.68
N GLY A 7 10.37 -7.48 7.88
CA GLY A 7 11.41 -7.87 6.93
C GLY A 7 10.89 -8.30 5.55
N GLU A 8 9.58 -8.33 5.36
CA GLU A 8 8.93 -8.58 4.07
C GLU A 8 8.43 -7.29 3.44
N LYS A 9 8.41 -7.28 2.11
CA LYS A 9 7.88 -6.15 1.33
C LYS A 9 6.35 -6.22 1.35
N ASP A 10 5.72 -5.20 1.91
CA ASP A 10 4.26 -5.06 2.05
C ASP A 10 3.82 -3.69 1.51
N ASP A 11 3.92 -3.52 0.19
CA ASP A 11 3.49 -2.29 -0.47
C ASP A 11 1.97 -2.11 -0.36
N LYS A 12 1.53 -0.92 0.08
CA LYS A 12 0.11 -0.59 0.18
C LYS A 12 -0.33 0.34 -0.94
N ILE A 13 -1.46 0.04 -1.57
CA ILE A 13 -2.09 0.88 -2.60
C ILE A 13 -3.01 1.90 -1.93
N ILE A 14 -2.89 3.17 -2.34
CA ILE A 14 -3.83 4.22 -1.94
C ILE A 14 -4.78 4.44 -3.11
N VAL A 15 -6.07 4.29 -2.86
CA VAL A 15 -7.13 4.46 -3.86
C VAL A 15 -8.20 5.42 -3.34
N VAL A 16 -8.94 5.98 -4.28
CA VAL A 16 -10.21 6.66 -4.02
C VAL A 16 -11.35 5.85 -4.59
N CYS A 17 -12.55 6.02 -4.05
CA CYS A 17 -13.73 5.43 -4.64
C CYS A 17 -14.07 6.13 -5.96
N ALA A 18 -14.29 5.35 -7.02
CA ALA A 18 -14.50 5.88 -8.38
C ALA A 18 -15.80 6.67 -8.53
N ASP A 19 -16.81 6.36 -7.72
CA ASP A 19 -18.15 6.96 -7.77
C ASP A 19 -18.39 8.00 -6.66
N ASP A 20 -17.39 8.23 -5.80
CA ASP A 20 -17.50 9.24 -4.77
C ASP A 20 -17.39 10.65 -5.39
N PRO A 21 -18.44 11.50 -5.30
CA PRO A 21 -18.44 12.80 -5.94
C PRO A 21 -17.40 13.76 -5.36
N GLU A 22 -16.93 13.55 -4.13
CA GLU A 22 -15.86 14.33 -3.51
C GLU A 22 -14.48 13.88 -4.03
N TYR A 23 -14.28 12.57 -4.20
CA TYR A 23 -12.95 12.00 -4.44
C TYR A 23 -12.63 11.57 -5.87
N ARG A 24 -13.63 11.31 -6.73
CA ARG A 24 -13.44 10.73 -8.08
C ARG A 24 -12.53 11.52 -9.02
N TYR A 25 -12.30 12.79 -8.72
CA TYR A 25 -11.46 13.70 -9.51
C TYR A 25 -9.96 13.52 -9.24
N TYR A 26 -9.58 12.92 -8.12
CA TYR A 26 -8.17 12.62 -7.82
C TYR A 26 -7.67 11.49 -8.72
N LYS A 27 -6.55 11.75 -9.40
CA LYS A 27 -5.84 10.85 -10.32
C LYS A 27 -4.42 10.54 -9.88
N ASP A 28 -3.81 11.38 -9.05
CA ASP A 28 -2.47 11.13 -8.53
C ASP A 28 -2.37 11.46 -7.03
N ILE A 29 -1.44 10.79 -6.33
CA ILE A 29 -1.22 10.97 -4.90
C ILE A 29 -0.85 12.42 -4.53
N LYS A 30 -0.20 13.14 -5.45
CA LYS A 30 0.23 14.53 -5.25
C LYS A 30 -0.92 15.54 -5.23
N GLU A 31 -2.10 15.13 -5.69
CA GLU A 31 -3.29 16.00 -5.71
C GLU A 31 -4.00 16.02 -4.35
N LEU A 32 -3.69 15.06 -3.47
CA LEU A 32 -4.23 15.06 -2.11
C LEU A 32 -3.57 16.15 -1.25
N PRO A 33 -4.31 16.74 -0.30
CA PRO A 33 -3.74 17.70 0.64
C PRO A 33 -2.55 17.10 1.41
N PRO A 34 -1.41 17.82 1.56
CA PRO A 34 -0.22 17.29 2.22
C PRO A 34 -0.45 16.77 3.64
N HIS A 35 -1.37 17.38 4.39
CA HIS A 35 -1.71 16.91 5.74
C HIS A 35 -2.35 15.50 5.74
N ARG A 36 -3.15 15.15 4.72
CA ARG A 36 -3.72 13.80 4.59
C ARG A 36 -2.65 12.75 4.37
N LEU A 37 -1.65 13.07 3.54
CA LEU A 37 -0.51 12.18 3.29
C LEU A 37 0.32 11.97 4.56
N ALA A 38 0.49 13.03 5.37
CA ALA A 38 1.17 12.94 6.66
C ALA A 38 0.40 12.08 7.67
N GLU A 39 -0.93 12.23 7.75
CA GLU A 39 -1.79 11.39 8.60
C GLU A 39 -1.70 9.91 8.23
N ILE A 40 -1.81 9.58 6.94
CA ILE A 40 -1.71 8.19 6.45
C ILE A 40 -0.35 7.58 6.79
N ARG A 41 0.75 8.30 6.50
CA ARG A 41 2.10 7.87 6.84
C ARG A 41 2.22 7.57 8.33
N ARG A 42 1.78 8.53 9.16
CA ARG A 42 1.87 8.43 10.61
C ARG A 42 1.07 7.25 11.16
N PHE A 43 -0.12 6.99 10.61
CA PHE A 43 -0.93 5.86 10.98
C PHE A 43 -0.19 4.53 10.78
N PHE A 44 0.45 4.32 9.63
CA PHE A 44 1.17 3.07 9.35
C PHE A 44 2.49 2.93 10.11
N GLU A 45 3.15 4.03 10.45
CA GLU A 45 4.34 4.03 11.32
C GLU A 45 3.98 3.70 12.79
N ASP A 46 2.86 4.23 13.29
CA ASP A 46 2.47 4.11 14.70
C ASP A 46 1.65 2.84 15.00
N TYR A 47 0.85 2.34 14.04
CA TYR A 47 -0.05 1.19 14.25
C TYR A 47 0.65 -0.06 14.84
N PRO A 48 1.84 -0.48 14.35
CA PRO A 48 2.57 -1.61 14.90
C PRO A 48 3.05 -1.38 16.34
N LEU A 49 3.41 -0.14 16.70
CA LEU A 49 3.89 0.21 18.04
C LEU A 49 2.81 0.03 19.11
N TYR A 50 1.54 0.23 18.74
CA TYR A 50 0.41 0.07 19.66
C TYR A 50 -0.10 -1.38 19.71
N ARG A 51 -0.02 -2.11 18.60
CA ARG A 51 -0.56 -3.47 18.49
C ARG A 51 0.39 -4.56 19.02
N PHE A 52 1.70 -4.34 18.98
CA PHE A 52 2.69 -5.35 19.34
C PHE A 52 3.54 -4.90 20.54
N SER A 53 3.47 -5.65 21.65
CA SER A 53 4.15 -5.31 22.92
C SER A 53 5.68 -5.27 22.85
N ASN A 54 6.29 -5.89 21.83
CA ASN A 54 7.74 -5.95 21.63
C ASN A 54 8.18 -4.91 20.59
N LYS A 55 8.56 -3.73 21.07
CA LYS A 55 8.95 -2.55 20.27
C LYS A 55 10.22 -2.71 19.43
N ASN A 56 11.00 -3.77 19.64
CA ASN A 56 12.34 -3.90 19.07
C ASN A 56 12.41 -4.71 17.76
N GLU A 57 11.34 -5.43 17.39
CA GLU A 57 11.32 -6.34 16.22
C GLU A 57 10.39 -5.88 15.09
N ASN A 58 9.46 -4.95 15.34
CA ASN A 58 8.46 -4.50 14.37
C ASN A 58 8.83 -3.14 13.76
N LYS A 59 10.00 -3.05 13.12
CA LYS A 59 10.42 -1.84 12.40
C LYS A 59 9.65 -1.74 11.09
N VAL A 60 8.53 -1.03 11.12
CA VAL A 60 7.86 -0.59 9.90
C VAL A 60 8.56 0.64 9.37
N ALA A 61 9.01 0.56 8.12
CA ALA A 61 9.59 1.69 7.40
C ALA A 61 8.65 2.09 6.26
N VAL A 62 8.04 3.27 6.36
CA VAL A 62 7.21 3.84 5.30
C VAL A 62 8.09 4.72 4.42
N SER A 63 8.25 4.35 3.14
CA SER A 63 9.03 5.15 2.18
C SER A 63 8.22 6.31 1.59
N GLU A 64 8.82 7.12 0.72
CA GLU A 64 8.12 8.13 -0.09
C GLU A 64 6.92 7.52 -0.84
N PHE A 65 5.85 8.30 -1.00
CA PHE A 65 4.72 7.86 -1.83
C PHE A 65 5.13 7.84 -3.30
N LEU A 66 4.79 6.76 -3.99
CA LEU A 66 5.02 6.63 -5.43
C LEU A 66 3.79 7.14 -6.21
N PRO A 67 3.96 7.58 -7.47
CA PRO A 67 2.86 7.98 -8.35
C PRO A 67 1.86 6.86 -8.63
N ALA A 68 0.73 7.23 -9.26
CA ALA A 68 -0.32 6.29 -9.61
C ALA A 68 0.13 5.21 -10.63
N GLU A 69 1.07 5.53 -11.53
CA GLU A 69 1.59 4.61 -12.54
C GLU A 69 2.23 3.37 -11.88
N GLU A 70 3.05 3.57 -10.87
CA GLU A 70 3.74 2.52 -10.12
C GLU A 70 2.76 1.65 -9.34
N ALA A 71 1.68 2.25 -8.84
CA ALA A 71 0.59 1.50 -8.20
C ALA A 71 -0.14 0.60 -9.20
N ILE A 72 -0.39 1.09 -10.42
CA ILE A 72 -1.02 0.31 -11.50
C ILE A 72 -0.13 -0.88 -11.89
N GLU A 73 1.18 -0.66 -12.05
CA GLU A 73 2.13 -1.74 -12.38
C GLU A 73 2.22 -2.78 -11.25
N ALA A 74 2.22 -2.36 -9.98
CA ALA A 74 2.19 -3.28 -8.84
C ALA A 74 0.92 -4.15 -8.84
N ILE A 75 -0.24 -3.58 -9.16
CA ILE A 75 -1.50 -4.32 -9.26
C ILE A 75 -1.43 -5.33 -10.42
N LYS A 76 -1.00 -4.92 -11.61
CA LYS A 76 -0.86 -5.83 -12.76
C LYS A 76 0.05 -7.01 -12.42
N TYR A 77 1.21 -6.74 -11.84
CA TYR A 77 2.13 -7.79 -11.38
C TYR A 77 1.46 -8.75 -10.40
N SER A 78 0.68 -8.25 -9.44
CA SER A 78 -0.03 -9.09 -8.48
C SER A 78 -1.13 -9.95 -9.13
N MET A 79 -1.80 -9.43 -10.17
CA MET A 79 -2.79 -10.16 -10.95
C MET A 79 -2.15 -11.31 -11.74
N ASP A 80 -1.01 -11.07 -12.38
CA ASP A 80 -0.27 -12.08 -13.14
C ASP A 80 0.26 -13.20 -12.22
N LEU A 81 0.76 -12.81 -11.03
CA LEU A 81 1.22 -13.75 -10.02
C LEU A 81 0.07 -14.64 -9.53
N TYR A 82 -1.09 -14.04 -9.24
CA TYR A 82 -2.29 -14.78 -8.84
C TYR A 82 -2.76 -15.73 -9.95
N ALA A 83 -2.81 -15.27 -11.20
CA ALA A 83 -3.19 -16.12 -12.33
C ALA A 83 -2.25 -17.31 -12.50
N SER A 84 -0.94 -17.08 -12.39
CA SER A 84 0.08 -18.13 -12.45
C SER A 84 -0.10 -19.16 -11.32
N TYR A 85 -0.31 -18.68 -10.08
CA TYR A 85 -0.58 -19.53 -8.93
C TYR A 85 -1.81 -20.43 -9.12
N ILE A 86 -2.91 -19.88 -9.67
CA ILE A 86 -4.11 -20.65 -9.97
C ILE A 86 -3.85 -21.73 -11.02
N VAL A 87 -3.15 -21.40 -12.11
CA VAL A 87 -2.82 -22.39 -13.16
C VAL A 87 -1.95 -23.52 -12.62
N GLU A 88 -0.95 -23.21 -11.80
CA GLU A 88 -0.10 -24.21 -11.17
C GLU A 88 -0.88 -25.11 -10.20
N SER A 89 -1.76 -24.51 -9.39
CA SER A 89 -2.59 -25.23 -8.43
C SER A 89 -3.55 -26.22 -9.10
N LEU A 90 -4.02 -25.93 -10.31
CA LEU A 90 -4.91 -26.81 -11.09
C LEU A 90 -4.19 -27.96 -11.81
N ARG A 91 -2.84 -27.96 -11.84
CA ARG A 91 -2.04 -29.04 -12.45
C ARG A 91 -1.72 -30.19 -11.47
N GLN A 92 -1.97 -29.99 -10.18
CA GLN A 92 -1.80 -30.99 -9.12
C GLN A 92 -3.09 -31.79 -8.92
#